data_AF-A0A0C3RXG4-F1
#
_entry.id   AF-A0A0C3RXG4-F1
#
_cell.length_a   1.000
_cell.length_b   1.000
_cell.length_c   1.000
_cell.angle_alpha   90.00
_cell.angle_beta   90.00
_cell.angle_gamma   90.00
#
_symmetry.space_group_name_H-M   'P 1'
#
loop_
_entity.id
_entity.type
_entity.pdbx_description
1 polymer ?
#
loop_
_entity_poly.entity_id
_entity_poly.type
_entity_poly.pdbx_seq_one_letter_code
_entity_poly.pdbx_strand_id
1 'polypeptide(L)'
;MFMTLTILPWFTGIILAMALFFAMHHIVTRVLLDKSNYTDSVTASPYFAGIICGSMIWVAYAWISRLVHQTQSHAFSHLIFALAFGLCAYNFFRAISLDPGTCPKPASDAELKSILEDLASEGRLNGQTFCIQCMARKPLRSKHCRVCDKCIARHDHHCPWVWNCIGAGNHRQFLLFVFTLVIGICFFDYLTYAYFSAMQVSADPLHLSPSCVLPGYLCAITAADTFLVAVSAWATLQLSWTLVLLITQLWQVARQMTTLEVSNLGRYGFMGGRGGATLGQQMGHAHQHTGSEDTASGSGHNHHRHGACGGGGGMIMNLLGFDRFTKGKAADGLARAAKAPNPFHLGLAGNCKDFWTMGRELGVEYERLYDVPPEGFIEAKRARIREDGEDGGRKSLRQSLLMGLGIGRSGSRSGYEPISQV
;
A
#
# COMPACT_ATOMS: atom_id res chain seq x y z
N MET A 1 3.02 -19.99 21.02
CA MET A 1 2.69 -20.42 19.64
C MET A 1 3.80 -21.27 19.04
N PHE A 2 4.87 -20.75 18.43
CA PHE A 2 5.91 -21.61 17.82
C PHE A 2 6.56 -22.58 18.82
N MET A 3 6.99 -22.11 19.99
CA MET A 3 7.51 -22.99 21.08
C MET A 3 6.43 -23.88 21.72
N THR A 4 5.14 -23.69 21.40
CA THR A 4 4.06 -24.61 21.82
C THR A 4 4.03 -25.85 20.92
N LEU A 5 4.47 -25.70 19.66
CA LEU A 5 4.56 -26.78 18.68
C LEU A 5 5.80 -27.66 18.87
N THR A 6 6.84 -27.18 19.55
CA THR A 6 8.06 -27.96 19.87
C THR A 6 7.95 -28.75 21.17
N ILE A 7 7.16 -28.27 22.15
CA ILE A 7 7.04 -28.89 23.47
C ILE A 7 5.96 -29.99 23.50
N LEU A 8 4.95 -29.90 22.62
CA LEU A 8 3.80 -30.80 22.62
C LEU A 8 3.68 -31.59 21.31
N PRO A 9 3.18 -32.84 21.35
CA PRO A 9 2.82 -33.60 20.15
C PRO A 9 1.94 -32.77 19.22
N TRP A 10 2.19 -32.83 17.91
CA TRP A 10 1.61 -31.90 16.92
C TRP A 10 0.09 -31.71 17.04
N PHE A 11 -0.68 -32.74 17.39
CA PHE A 11 -2.14 -32.67 17.53
C PHE A 11 -2.60 -31.81 18.73
N THR A 12 -2.00 -31.95 19.91
CA THR A 12 -2.25 -31.05 21.04
C THR A 12 -1.55 -29.70 20.86
N GLY A 13 -0.35 -29.71 20.27
CA GLY A 13 0.45 -28.52 19.95
C GLY A 13 -0.29 -27.54 19.05
N ILE A 14 -0.88 -28.01 17.93
CA ILE A 14 -1.65 -27.15 17.01
C ILE A 14 -2.92 -26.61 17.68
N ILE A 15 -3.69 -27.46 18.36
CA ILE A 15 -4.92 -27.02 19.05
C ILE A 15 -4.59 -25.96 20.11
N LEU A 16 -3.56 -26.18 20.92
CA LEU A 16 -3.14 -25.20 21.93
C LEU A 16 -2.50 -23.95 21.30
N ALA A 17 -1.74 -24.08 20.20
CA ALA A 17 -1.19 -22.93 19.48
C ALA A 17 -2.29 -22.05 18.88
N MET A 18 -3.34 -22.65 18.30
CA MET A 18 -4.53 -21.95 17.82
C MET A 18 -5.33 -21.33 18.96
N ALA A 19 -5.52 -22.03 20.08
CA ALA A 19 -6.19 -21.49 21.27
C ALA A 19 -5.41 -20.31 21.88
N LEU A 20 -4.08 -20.39 21.96
CA LEU A 20 -3.21 -19.30 22.42
C LEU A 20 -3.22 -18.11 21.45
N PHE A 21 -3.22 -18.35 20.13
CA PHE A 21 -3.35 -17.28 19.14
C PHE A 21 -4.71 -16.59 19.25
N PHE A 22 -5.80 -17.36 19.35
CA PHE A 22 -7.14 -16.83 19.55
C PHE A 22 -7.26 -16.06 20.86
N ALA A 23 -6.77 -16.60 21.97
CA ALA A 23 -6.80 -15.93 23.27
C ALA A 23 -5.98 -14.63 23.28
N MET A 24 -4.76 -14.64 22.73
CA MET A 24 -3.94 -13.44 22.56
C MET A 24 -4.66 -12.39 21.70
N HIS A 25 -5.19 -12.81 20.54
CA HIS A 25 -5.91 -11.91 19.64
C HIS A 25 -7.17 -11.35 20.30
N HIS A 26 -7.93 -12.17 21.03
CA HIS A 26 -9.12 -11.75 21.77
C HIS A 26 -8.77 -10.76 22.88
N ILE A 27 -7.76 -11.04 23.70
CA ILE A 27 -7.31 -10.12 24.77
C ILE A 27 -6.87 -8.78 24.18
N VAL A 28 -6.03 -8.78 23.14
CA VAL A 28 -5.58 -7.53 22.51
C VAL A 28 -6.76 -6.75 21.93
N THR A 29 -7.66 -7.40 21.20
CA THR A 29 -8.75 -6.71 20.47
C THR A 29 -10.00 -6.38 21.29
N ARG A 30 -10.23 -7.06 22.42
CA ARG A 30 -11.41 -6.86 23.29
C ARG A 30 -11.10 -6.27 24.65
N VAL A 31 -9.86 -6.39 25.15
CA VAL A 31 -9.48 -5.91 26.49
C VAL A 31 -8.48 -4.75 26.41
N LEU A 32 -7.52 -4.77 25.48
CA LEU A 32 -6.48 -3.73 25.39
C LEU A 32 -6.80 -2.60 24.38
N LEU A 33 -7.57 -2.89 23.33
CA LEU A 33 -7.96 -1.94 22.28
C LEU A 33 -9.42 -1.49 22.38
N ASP A 34 -9.95 -1.43 23.62
CA ASP A 34 -11.38 -1.24 23.91
C ASP A 34 -11.99 -0.01 23.22
N LYS A 35 -12.82 -0.29 22.19
CA LYS A 35 -13.73 0.61 21.51
C LYS A 35 -14.89 -0.22 20.95
N SER A 36 -16.07 0.39 20.83
CA SER A 36 -17.29 -0.24 20.31
C SER A 36 -17.12 -0.91 18.93
N ASN A 37 -16.32 -0.31 18.03
CA ASN A 37 -16.06 -0.84 16.69
C ASN A 37 -14.73 -1.61 16.62
N TYR A 38 -14.81 -2.94 16.66
CA TYR A 38 -13.68 -3.88 16.54
C TYR A 38 -12.77 -3.64 15.31
N THR A 39 -13.32 -3.31 14.14
CA THR A 39 -12.52 -3.10 12.92
C THR A 39 -11.65 -1.85 12.99
N ASP A 40 -12.17 -0.82 13.64
CA ASP A 40 -11.62 0.53 13.57
C ASP A 40 -10.53 0.71 14.64
N SER A 41 -10.70 0.09 15.83
CA SER A 41 -9.67 0.07 16.87
C SER A 41 -8.41 -0.67 16.42
N VAL A 42 -8.56 -1.86 15.82
CA VAL A 42 -7.41 -2.68 15.41
C VAL A 42 -6.66 -2.07 14.23
N THR A 43 -7.37 -1.48 13.25
CA THR A 43 -6.73 -0.83 12.09
C THR A 43 -6.13 0.55 12.39
N ALA A 44 -6.54 1.18 13.50
CA ALA A 44 -5.90 2.36 14.08
C ALA A 44 -4.73 2.01 15.05
N SER A 45 -4.54 0.74 15.40
CA SER A 45 -3.50 0.28 16.32
C SER A 45 -2.24 -0.22 15.60
N PRO A 46 -1.07 -0.24 16.26
CA PRO A 46 0.15 -0.85 15.71
C PRO A 46 0.12 -2.39 15.69
N TYR A 47 -1.00 -3.06 16.03
CA TYR A 47 -1.10 -4.52 16.17
C TYR A 47 -0.58 -5.30 14.95
N PHE A 48 -1.00 -4.92 13.74
CA PHE A 48 -0.57 -5.59 12.51
C PHE A 48 0.91 -5.36 12.19
N ALA A 49 1.45 -4.16 12.46
CA ALA A 49 2.88 -3.90 12.37
C ALA A 49 3.68 -4.71 13.42
N GLY A 50 3.11 -4.91 14.62
CA GLY A 50 3.65 -5.80 15.65
C GLY A 50 3.75 -7.26 15.19
N ILE A 51 2.77 -7.76 14.44
CA ILE A 51 2.81 -9.11 13.84
C ILE A 51 3.97 -9.24 12.83
N ILE A 52 4.21 -8.24 11.98
CA ILE A 52 5.35 -8.23 11.05
C ILE A 52 6.66 -8.21 11.83
N CYS A 53 6.82 -7.27 12.77
CA CYS A 53 8.02 -7.16 13.61
C CYS A 53 8.35 -8.48 14.35
N GLY A 54 7.34 -9.09 14.99
CA GLY A 54 7.48 -10.39 15.64
C GLY A 54 7.82 -11.52 14.67
N SER A 55 7.26 -11.53 13.46
CA SER A 55 7.61 -12.50 12.42
C SER A 55 9.07 -12.37 12.00
N MET A 56 9.56 -11.14 11.84
CA MET A 56 10.96 -10.86 11.49
C MET A 56 11.93 -11.32 12.58
N ILE A 57 11.58 -11.14 13.87
CA ILE A 57 12.38 -11.64 15.01
C ILE A 57 12.49 -13.18 14.96
N TRP A 58 11.38 -13.91 14.75
CA TRP A 58 11.41 -15.37 14.68
C TRP A 58 12.18 -15.91 13.47
N VAL A 59 12.03 -15.26 12.30
CA VAL A 59 12.78 -15.58 11.08
C VAL A 59 14.29 -15.33 11.27
N ALA A 60 14.68 -14.20 11.87
CA ALA A 60 16.09 -13.92 12.18
C ALA A 60 16.66 -14.93 13.19
N TYR A 61 15.92 -15.25 14.25
CA TYR A 61 16.34 -16.25 15.23
C TYR A 61 16.52 -17.64 14.61
N ALA A 62 15.58 -18.09 13.76
CA ALA A 62 15.68 -19.35 13.04
C ALA A 62 16.90 -19.37 12.09
N TRP A 63 17.13 -18.29 11.35
CA TRP A 63 18.26 -18.17 10.43
C TRP A 63 19.62 -18.22 11.17
N ILE A 64 19.78 -17.45 12.25
CA ILE A 64 21.02 -17.41 13.04
C ILE A 64 21.25 -18.75 13.75
N SER A 65 20.25 -19.25 14.49
CA SER A 65 20.43 -20.41 15.37
C SER A 65 20.48 -21.78 14.65
N ARG A 66 19.95 -21.87 13.43
CA ARG A 66 19.94 -23.10 12.62
C ARG A 66 20.71 -22.94 11.32
N LEU A 67 20.18 -22.11 10.41
CA LEU A 67 20.57 -22.13 9.00
C LEU A 67 22.04 -21.73 8.82
N VAL A 68 22.47 -20.61 9.42
CA VAL A 68 23.86 -20.10 9.31
C VAL A 68 24.92 -21.14 9.69
N HIS A 69 24.64 -21.99 10.67
CA HIS A 69 25.58 -23.02 11.12
C HIS A 69 25.51 -24.31 10.28
N GLN A 70 24.35 -24.65 9.71
CA GLN A 70 24.10 -25.95 9.08
C GLN A 70 24.13 -25.93 7.54
N THR A 71 23.93 -24.77 6.89
CA THR A 71 23.94 -24.62 5.42
C THR A 71 25.10 -23.76 4.91
N GLN A 72 26.27 -23.86 5.55
CA GLN A 72 27.47 -23.04 5.29
C GLN A 72 27.92 -23.02 3.82
N SER A 73 27.70 -24.12 3.08
CA SER A 73 27.94 -24.23 1.63
C SER A 73 27.15 -23.23 0.78
N HIS A 74 26.02 -22.72 1.27
CA HIS A 74 25.11 -21.82 0.57
C HIS A 74 25.41 -20.33 0.86
N ALA A 75 26.68 -19.97 1.07
CA ALA A 75 27.11 -18.64 1.52
C ALA A 75 26.53 -17.47 0.70
N PHE A 76 26.38 -17.63 -0.62
CA PHE A 76 25.74 -16.62 -1.49
C PHE A 76 24.25 -16.40 -1.16
N SER A 77 23.51 -17.48 -0.87
CA SER A 77 22.11 -17.42 -0.42
C SER A 77 21.99 -16.82 0.98
N HIS A 78 22.94 -17.08 1.88
CA HIS A 78 23.02 -16.39 3.18
C HIS A 78 23.26 -14.88 3.02
N LEU A 79 24.14 -14.48 2.09
CA LEU A 79 24.41 -13.06 1.80
C LEU A 79 23.17 -12.35 1.23
N ILE A 80 22.49 -12.94 0.25
CA ILE A 80 21.25 -12.36 -0.31
C ILE A 80 20.16 -12.29 0.76
N PHE A 81 19.97 -13.34 1.57
CA PHE A 81 19.02 -13.30 2.69
C PHE A 81 19.35 -12.17 3.67
N ALA A 82 20.61 -12.04 4.10
CA ALA A 82 21.01 -11.02 5.08
C ALA A 82 20.79 -9.60 4.55
N LEU A 83 21.14 -9.35 3.28
CA LEU A 83 20.90 -8.06 2.62
C LEU A 83 19.40 -7.78 2.45
N ALA A 84 18.62 -8.76 2.00
CA ALA A 84 17.18 -8.63 1.84
C ALA A 84 16.46 -8.40 3.18
N PHE A 85 16.85 -9.13 4.23
CA PHE A 85 16.32 -8.97 5.59
C PHE A 85 16.66 -7.60 6.19
N GLY A 86 17.92 -7.16 6.08
CA GLY A 86 18.36 -5.85 6.56
C GLY A 86 17.67 -4.69 5.85
N LEU A 87 17.55 -4.77 4.51
CA LEU A 87 16.80 -3.79 3.72
C LEU A 87 15.30 -3.85 4.01
N CYS A 88 14.72 -5.03 4.22
CA CYS A 88 13.31 -5.18 4.60
C CYS A 88 13.04 -4.49 5.94
N ALA A 89 13.85 -4.74 6.97
CA ALA A 89 13.73 -4.11 8.27
C ALA A 89 13.88 -2.58 8.19
N TYR A 90 14.90 -2.10 7.47
CA TYR A 90 15.11 -0.67 7.25
C TYR A 90 13.90 -0.01 6.58
N ASN A 91 13.41 -0.58 5.47
CA ASN A 91 12.31 -0.02 4.70
C ASN A 91 10.97 -0.12 5.44
N PHE A 92 10.76 -1.17 6.25
CA PHE A 92 9.61 -1.33 7.14
C PHE A 92 9.54 -0.18 8.16
N PHE A 93 10.61 0.04 8.94
CA PHE A 93 10.66 1.13 9.91
C PHE A 93 10.64 2.52 9.25
N ARG A 94 11.23 2.67 8.05
CA ARG A 94 11.08 3.91 7.26
C ARG A 94 9.63 4.13 6.79
N ALA A 95 8.89 3.09 6.41
CA ALA A 95 7.49 3.22 6.00
C ALA A 95 6.57 3.60 7.18
N ILE A 96 6.84 3.05 8.37
CA ILE A 96 6.17 3.44 9.63
C ILE A 96 6.46 4.91 9.96
N SER A 97 7.74 5.28 10.09
CA SER A 97 8.14 6.54 10.74
C SER A 97 8.27 7.75 9.81
N LEU A 98 8.24 7.59 8.50
CA LEU A 98 8.19 8.74 7.58
C LEU A 98 6.80 9.35 7.52
N ASP A 99 6.74 10.66 7.39
CA ASP A 99 5.51 11.30 6.97
C ASP A 99 5.14 10.87 5.54
N PRO A 100 3.89 10.43 5.30
CA PRO A 100 3.43 10.00 3.97
C PRO A 100 3.19 11.12 2.96
N GLY A 101 3.55 12.37 3.25
CA GLY A 101 3.24 13.54 2.42
C GLY A 101 1.91 14.16 2.86
N THR A 102 1.87 14.63 4.11
CA THR A 102 0.71 15.31 4.70
C THR A 102 0.49 16.63 4.00
N CYS A 103 -0.73 16.86 3.48
CA CYS A 103 -1.06 18.10 2.78
C CYS A 103 -0.97 19.30 3.74
N PRO A 104 -0.48 20.46 3.27
CA PRO A 104 -0.45 21.68 4.08
C PRO A 104 -1.87 22.09 4.51
N LYS A 105 -1.96 22.69 5.70
CA LYS A 105 -3.14 23.43 6.17
C LYS A 105 -2.87 24.93 6.01
N PRO A 106 -3.92 25.77 5.84
CA PRO A 106 -3.75 27.22 5.86
C PRO A 106 -3.08 27.69 7.16
N ALA A 107 -2.22 28.69 7.08
CA ALA A 107 -1.52 29.28 8.21
C ALA A 107 -2.38 30.32 8.98
N SER A 108 -3.50 30.77 8.41
CA SER A 108 -4.41 31.72 9.03
C SER A 108 -5.86 31.57 8.55
N ASP A 109 -6.80 32.08 9.33
CA ASP A 109 -8.23 32.15 8.94
C ASP A 109 -8.45 33.03 7.69
N ALA A 110 -7.58 34.01 7.45
CA ALA A 110 -7.63 34.85 6.25
C ALA A 110 -7.27 34.06 4.98
N GLU A 111 -6.24 33.21 5.05
CA GLU A 111 -5.84 32.30 3.96
C GLU A 111 -6.89 31.20 3.74
N LEU A 112 -7.45 30.65 4.83
CA LEU A 112 -8.59 29.73 4.75
C LEU A 112 -9.80 30.40 4.06
N LYS A 113 -10.08 31.66 4.40
CA LYS A 113 -11.17 32.43 3.77
C LYS A 113 -10.91 32.64 2.28
N SER A 114 -9.72 33.10 1.87
CA SER A 114 -9.42 33.31 0.45
C SER A 114 -9.52 32.00 -0.33
N ILE A 115 -8.97 30.89 0.20
CA ILE A 115 -9.11 29.56 -0.41
C ILE A 115 -10.58 29.15 -0.63
N LEU A 116 -11.48 29.51 0.29
CA LEU A 116 -12.91 29.23 0.16
C LEU A 116 -13.60 30.15 -0.86
N GLU A 117 -13.25 31.44 -0.87
CA GLU A 117 -13.77 32.43 -1.83
C GLU A 117 -13.30 32.14 -3.26
N ASP A 118 -12.01 31.82 -3.45
CA ASP A 118 -11.42 31.38 -4.71
C ASP A 118 -12.17 30.16 -5.26
N LEU A 119 -12.22 29.06 -4.49
CA LEU A 119 -12.89 27.82 -4.90
C LEU A 119 -14.39 28.01 -5.14
N ALA A 120 -15.06 28.92 -4.43
CA ALA A 120 -16.45 29.24 -4.67
C ALA A 120 -16.64 30.01 -5.98
N SER A 121 -15.78 31.00 -6.26
CA SER A 121 -15.81 31.79 -7.51
C SER A 121 -15.52 30.94 -8.76
N GLU A 122 -14.59 29.98 -8.65
CA GLU A 122 -14.31 28.98 -9.70
C GLU A 122 -15.48 27.99 -9.92
N GLY A 123 -16.51 27.99 -9.07
CA GLY A 123 -17.56 26.95 -9.04
C GLY A 123 -17.04 25.57 -8.59
N ARG A 124 -15.83 25.52 -8.02
CA ARG A 124 -15.05 24.31 -7.75
C ARG A 124 -15.05 23.88 -6.28
N LEU A 125 -15.67 24.61 -5.35
CA LEU A 125 -15.75 24.27 -3.93
C LEU A 125 -16.56 22.99 -3.67
N ASN A 126 -15.90 21.84 -3.54
CA ASN A 126 -16.53 20.55 -3.27
C ASN A 126 -15.56 19.55 -2.59
N GLY A 127 -16.04 18.36 -2.21
CA GLY A 127 -15.23 17.35 -1.49
C GLY A 127 -14.04 16.75 -2.25
N GLN A 128 -13.90 17.04 -3.56
CA GLN A 128 -12.69 16.71 -4.33
C GLN A 128 -11.59 17.76 -4.12
N THR A 129 -11.93 19.04 -4.04
CA THR A 129 -11.02 20.20 -3.97
C THR A 129 -10.81 20.78 -2.57
N PHE A 130 -11.71 20.51 -1.62
CA PHE A 130 -11.62 20.99 -0.23
C PHE A 130 -11.89 19.86 0.78
N CYS A 131 -11.26 19.94 1.96
CA CYS A 131 -11.46 19.01 3.06
C CYS A 131 -12.04 19.71 4.29
N ILE A 132 -13.32 19.43 4.59
CA ILE A 132 -14.01 19.95 5.79
C ILE A 132 -13.42 19.43 7.11
N GLN A 133 -12.75 18.28 7.12
CA GLN A 133 -12.14 17.72 8.33
C GLN A 133 -10.77 18.34 8.65
N CYS A 134 -10.02 18.76 7.62
CA CYS A 134 -8.71 19.39 7.79
C CYS A 134 -8.74 20.92 7.64
N MET A 135 -9.89 21.49 7.25
CA MET A 135 -10.09 22.89 6.85
C MET A 135 -9.00 23.38 5.88
N ALA A 136 -8.85 22.67 4.75
CA ALA A 136 -7.76 22.90 3.80
C ALA A 136 -8.16 22.59 2.35
N ARG A 137 -7.55 23.31 1.38
CA ARG A 137 -7.56 22.93 -0.05
C ARG A 137 -6.90 21.55 -0.18
N LYS A 138 -7.48 20.70 -1.02
CA LYS A 138 -6.98 19.35 -1.30
C LYS A 138 -6.14 19.37 -2.57
N PRO A 139 -4.85 19.00 -2.51
CA PRO A 139 -4.07 18.69 -3.71
C PRO A 139 -4.75 17.62 -4.56
N LEU A 140 -4.52 17.66 -5.87
CA LEU A 140 -4.93 16.64 -6.81
C LEU A 140 -4.31 15.28 -6.40
N ARG A 141 -5.07 14.19 -6.58
CA ARG A 141 -4.73 12.84 -6.08
C ARG A 141 -4.66 12.73 -4.54
N SER A 142 -5.03 13.76 -3.76
CA SER A 142 -5.05 13.68 -2.30
C SER A 142 -6.36 13.13 -1.71
N LYS A 143 -6.26 12.59 -0.49
CA LYS A 143 -7.42 12.13 0.29
C LYS A 143 -7.18 12.27 1.78
N HIS A 144 -8.23 12.64 2.51
CA HIS A 144 -8.29 12.55 3.97
C HIS A 144 -8.38 11.09 4.41
N CYS A 145 -7.43 10.63 5.23
CA CYS A 145 -7.51 9.37 5.94
C CYS A 145 -8.07 9.60 7.35
N ARG A 146 -9.26 9.06 7.63
CA ARG A 146 -9.92 9.14 8.95
C ARG A 146 -9.16 8.44 10.08
N VAL A 147 -8.28 7.49 9.75
CA VAL A 147 -7.50 6.75 10.75
C VAL A 147 -6.28 7.54 11.22
N CYS A 148 -5.69 8.36 10.33
CA CYS A 148 -4.58 9.26 10.66
C CYS A 148 -5.02 10.71 10.92
N ASP A 149 -6.33 11.00 10.80
CA ASP A 149 -6.98 12.31 10.80
C ASP A 149 -6.29 13.39 9.94
N LYS A 150 -5.80 13.02 8.76
CA LYS A 150 -5.07 13.95 7.88
C LYS A 150 -5.24 13.69 6.39
N CYS A 151 -5.17 14.77 5.61
CA CYS A 151 -5.05 14.74 4.15
C CYS A 151 -3.64 14.31 3.73
N ILE A 152 -3.56 13.31 2.85
CA ILE A 152 -2.32 12.78 2.29
C ILE A 152 -2.26 13.06 0.78
N ALA A 153 -1.14 13.61 0.32
CA ALA A 153 -0.81 13.86 -1.08
C ALA A 153 -0.50 12.55 -1.82
N ARG A 154 -0.98 12.43 -3.07
CA ARG A 154 -0.88 11.19 -3.88
C ARG A 154 -1.20 9.93 -3.05
N HIS A 155 -2.32 9.98 -2.32
CA HIS A 155 -2.71 8.95 -1.36
C HIS A 155 -2.91 7.59 -2.06
N ASP A 156 -2.21 6.57 -1.60
CA ASP A 156 -2.40 5.19 -2.06
C ASP A 156 -3.43 4.46 -1.21
N HIS A 157 -3.09 4.11 0.04
CA HIS A 157 -3.98 3.46 1.00
C HIS A 157 -3.59 3.79 2.45
N HIS A 158 -4.48 3.51 3.41
CA HIS A 158 -4.06 3.34 4.82
C HIS A 158 -3.60 1.90 5.00
N CYS A 159 -2.42 1.69 5.59
CA CYS A 159 -1.81 0.36 5.71
C CYS A 159 -1.61 -0.02 7.18
N PRO A 160 -2.51 -0.83 7.78
CA PRO A 160 -2.37 -1.28 9.17
C PRO A 160 -1.06 -2.04 9.42
N TRP A 161 -0.55 -2.76 8.40
CA TRP A 161 0.69 -3.54 8.46
C TRP A 161 1.95 -2.69 8.64
N VAL A 162 1.93 -1.39 8.30
CA VAL A 162 2.99 -0.41 8.66
C VAL A 162 2.44 0.74 9.51
N TRP A 163 1.25 0.58 10.11
CA TRP A 163 0.57 1.53 11.00
C TRP A 163 0.54 2.99 10.49
N ASN A 164 0.54 3.20 9.18
CA ASN A 164 0.67 4.52 8.55
C ASN A 164 -0.11 4.55 7.23
N CYS A 165 -0.40 5.75 6.73
CA CYS A 165 -0.78 5.92 5.33
C CYS A 165 0.41 5.64 4.41
N ILE A 166 0.11 5.19 3.19
CA ILE A 166 1.03 5.16 2.07
C ILE A 166 0.64 6.31 1.13
N GLY A 167 1.58 7.21 0.89
CA GLY A 167 1.39 8.42 0.07
C GLY A 167 2.70 8.94 -0.50
N ALA A 168 2.69 10.16 -1.04
CA ALA A 168 3.84 10.77 -1.72
C ALA A 168 5.17 10.56 -0.97
N GLY A 169 5.23 10.87 0.33
CA GLY A 169 6.46 10.85 1.13
C GLY A 169 7.11 9.47 1.33
N ASN A 170 6.32 8.40 1.45
CA ASN A 170 6.80 7.08 1.89
C ASN A 170 6.55 5.90 0.92
N HIS A 171 5.77 6.06 -0.16
CA HIS A 171 5.39 4.96 -1.09
C HIS A 171 6.60 4.20 -1.65
N ARG A 172 7.72 4.87 -1.92
CA ARG A 172 8.98 4.21 -2.35
C ARG A 172 9.53 3.23 -1.32
N GLN A 173 9.49 3.58 -0.03
CA GLN A 173 10.00 2.72 1.04
C GLN A 173 9.05 1.54 1.27
N PHE A 174 7.74 1.77 1.19
CA PHE A 174 6.75 0.69 1.22
C PHE A 174 6.96 -0.34 0.08
N LEU A 175 7.21 0.13 -1.15
CA LEU A 175 7.49 -0.77 -2.27
C LEU A 175 8.81 -1.55 -2.08
N LEU A 176 9.87 -0.89 -1.60
CA LEU A 176 11.14 -1.55 -1.28
C LEU A 176 11.01 -2.56 -0.14
N PHE A 177 10.21 -2.26 0.88
CA PHE A 177 9.86 -3.20 1.97
C PHE A 177 9.19 -4.45 1.40
N VAL A 178 8.10 -4.32 0.64
CA VAL A 178 7.39 -5.49 0.07
C VAL A 178 8.28 -6.28 -0.89
N PHE A 179 9.09 -5.61 -1.72
CA PHE A 179 10.02 -6.26 -2.64
C PHE A 179 11.12 -7.07 -1.90
N THR A 180 11.75 -6.47 -0.88
CA THR A 180 12.81 -7.14 -0.11
C THR A 180 12.27 -8.18 0.87
N LEU A 181 11.02 -8.04 1.33
CA LEU A 181 10.30 -9.09 2.07
C LEU A 181 10.08 -10.33 1.22
N VAL A 182 9.61 -10.18 -0.03
CA VAL A 182 9.42 -11.30 -0.97
C VAL A 182 10.75 -12.02 -1.24
N ILE A 183 11.83 -11.28 -1.52
CA ILE A 183 13.17 -11.88 -1.69
C ILE A 183 13.63 -12.58 -0.40
N GLY A 184 13.47 -11.94 0.76
CA GLY A 184 13.86 -12.49 2.05
C GLY A 184 13.18 -13.82 2.37
N ILE A 185 11.87 -13.94 2.11
CA ILE A 185 11.13 -15.19 2.32
C ILE A 185 11.61 -16.26 1.33
N CYS A 186 11.72 -15.96 0.04
CA CYS A 186 12.20 -16.92 -0.96
C CYS A 186 13.59 -17.50 -0.63
N PHE A 187 14.51 -16.67 -0.14
CA PHE A 187 15.84 -17.14 0.28
C PHE A 187 15.84 -17.85 1.63
N PHE A 188 14.94 -17.49 2.56
CA PHE A 188 14.74 -18.22 3.82
C PHE A 188 14.20 -19.64 3.59
N ASP A 189 13.18 -19.77 2.74
CA ASP A 189 12.58 -21.05 2.41
C ASP A 189 13.54 -21.91 1.57
N TYR A 190 14.36 -21.32 0.68
CA TYR A 190 15.47 -22.03 0.01
C TYR A 190 16.52 -22.57 1.00
N LEU A 191 16.97 -21.77 1.96
CA LEU A 191 17.95 -22.21 2.97
C LEU A 191 17.33 -23.26 3.90
N THR A 192 16.05 -23.14 4.22
CA THR A 192 15.30 -24.14 4.99
C THR A 192 15.17 -25.47 4.24
N TYR A 193 14.86 -25.43 2.95
CA TYR A 193 14.88 -26.60 2.07
C TYR A 193 16.28 -27.23 2.01
N ALA A 194 17.33 -26.42 1.83
CA ALA A 194 18.71 -26.90 1.81
C ALA A 194 19.07 -27.66 3.10
N TYR A 195 18.72 -27.09 4.26
CA TYR A 195 18.91 -27.74 5.57
C TYR A 195 18.20 -29.10 5.67
N PHE A 196 16.90 -29.17 5.35
CA PHE A 196 16.16 -30.44 5.41
C PHE A 196 16.62 -31.45 4.33
N SER A 197 17.13 -31.00 3.18
CA SER A 197 17.67 -31.87 2.13
C SER A 197 19.04 -32.46 2.48
N ALA A 198 19.82 -31.80 3.34
CA ALA A 198 21.12 -32.28 3.80
C ALA A 198 21.02 -33.26 4.99
N MET A 199 19.88 -33.29 5.70
CA MET A 199 19.68 -34.22 6.81
C MET A 199 19.27 -35.61 6.33
N GLN A 200 19.98 -36.63 6.82
CA GLN A 200 19.63 -38.04 6.63
C GLN A 200 18.46 -38.43 7.56
N VAL A 201 17.26 -37.96 7.20
CA VAL A 201 16.03 -38.23 7.95
C VAL A 201 15.49 -39.61 7.59
N SER A 202 15.44 -40.54 8.55
CA SER A 202 14.76 -41.83 8.35
C SER A 202 13.25 -41.62 8.25
N ALA A 203 12.66 -42.16 7.18
CA ALA A 203 11.20 -42.19 6.96
C ALA A 203 10.57 -43.54 7.36
N ASP A 204 11.31 -44.39 8.10
CA ASP A 204 10.83 -45.68 8.58
C ASP A 204 9.62 -45.53 9.53
N PRO A 205 8.46 -46.14 9.22
CA PRO A 205 7.29 -46.11 10.09
C PRO A 205 7.52 -46.60 11.53
N LEU A 206 8.51 -47.46 11.80
CA LEU A 206 8.84 -47.89 13.17
C LEU A 206 9.45 -46.77 14.03
N HIS A 207 10.05 -45.76 13.41
CA HIS A 207 10.71 -44.64 14.09
C HIS A 207 9.90 -43.34 14.11
N LEU A 208 8.74 -43.32 13.44
CA LEU A 208 7.82 -42.19 13.43
C LEU A 208 6.73 -42.35 14.49
N SER A 209 6.26 -41.22 15.04
CA SER A 209 5.08 -41.24 15.92
C SER A 209 3.85 -41.68 15.12
N PRO A 210 3.15 -42.76 15.52
CA PRO A 210 1.95 -43.25 14.82
C PRO A 210 0.77 -42.27 14.91
N SER A 211 0.90 -41.21 15.72
CA SER A 211 -0.06 -40.11 15.79
C SER A 211 0.06 -39.11 14.62
N CYS A 212 1.07 -39.20 13.74
CA CYS A 212 1.27 -38.22 12.67
C CYS A 212 0.41 -38.51 11.42
N VAL A 213 -0.34 -37.51 10.96
CA VAL A 213 -1.31 -37.61 9.85
C VAL A 213 -0.74 -37.09 8.51
N LEU A 214 0.48 -36.56 8.50
CA LEU A 214 1.16 -36.11 7.28
C LEU A 214 1.82 -37.30 6.54
N PRO A 215 2.19 -37.15 5.25
CA PRO A 215 3.10 -38.08 4.58
C PRO A 215 4.40 -38.29 5.39
N GLY A 216 4.91 -39.53 5.43
CA GLY A 216 6.01 -39.92 6.32
C GLY A 216 7.24 -39.01 6.28
N TYR A 217 7.68 -38.58 5.09
CA TYR A 217 8.80 -37.64 4.96
C TYR A 217 8.54 -36.28 5.66
N LEU A 218 7.31 -35.76 5.58
CA LEU A 218 6.92 -34.53 6.27
C LEU A 218 6.79 -34.75 7.78
N CYS A 219 6.26 -35.89 8.23
CA CYS A 219 6.26 -36.27 9.64
C CYS A 219 7.69 -36.29 10.21
N ALA A 220 8.61 -36.93 9.52
CA ALA A 220 9.99 -37.09 9.95
C ALA A 220 10.74 -35.73 9.96
N ILE A 221 10.50 -34.86 8.97
CA ILE A 221 10.98 -33.47 8.96
C ILE A 221 10.41 -32.66 10.14
N THR A 222 9.11 -32.76 10.42
CA THR A 222 8.49 -32.07 11.57
C THR A 222 8.97 -32.58 12.92
N ALA A 223 9.41 -33.83 13.01
CA ALA A 223 10.03 -34.40 14.20
C ALA A 223 11.50 -33.96 14.37
N ALA A 224 12.22 -33.70 13.27
CA ALA A 224 13.61 -33.25 13.30
C ALA A 224 13.77 -31.78 13.75
N ASP A 225 13.00 -30.84 13.16
CA ASP A 225 12.91 -29.47 13.69
C ASP A 225 11.52 -28.85 13.45
N THR A 226 10.62 -29.06 14.41
CA THR A 226 9.25 -28.51 14.37
C THR A 226 9.22 -26.97 14.40
N PHE A 227 10.24 -26.33 15.00
CA PHE A 227 10.29 -24.87 15.08
C PHE A 227 10.57 -24.25 13.72
N LEU A 228 11.59 -24.73 13.03
CA LEU A 228 11.98 -24.24 11.72
C LEU A 228 10.89 -24.52 10.67
N VAL A 229 10.27 -25.71 10.70
CA VAL A 229 9.11 -26.00 9.82
C VAL A 229 7.96 -25.04 10.09
N ALA A 230 7.62 -24.77 11.36
CA ALA A 230 6.52 -23.86 11.69
C ALA A 230 6.81 -22.40 11.32
N VAL A 231 8.06 -21.94 11.44
CA VAL A 231 8.47 -20.58 11.03
C VAL A 231 8.52 -20.45 9.51
N SER A 232 9.02 -21.44 8.77
CA SER A 232 8.98 -21.44 7.30
C SER A 232 7.55 -21.54 6.78
N ALA A 233 6.72 -22.46 7.29
CA ALA A 233 5.30 -22.54 6.90
C ALA A 233 4.54 -21.23 7.15
N TRP A 234 4.87 -20.49 8.22
CA TRP A 234 4.36 -19.14 8.46
C TRP A 234 4.90 -18.12 7.45
N ALA A 235 6.19 -18.15 7.10
CA ALA A 235 6.80 -17.27 6.12
C ALA A 235 6.25 -17.51 4.69
N THR A 236 6.22 -18.76 4.22
CA THR A 236 5.64 -19.15 2.93
C THR A 236 4.16 -18.79 2.83
N LEU A 237 3.41 -18.86 3.94
CA LEU A 237 2.03 -18.38 4.00
C LEU A 237 1.97 -16.87 3.71
N GLN A 238 2.86 -16.05 4.29
CA GLN A 238 2.92 -14.60 3.99
C GLN A 238 3.36 -14.30 2.55
N LEU A 239 4.20 -15.15 1.94
CA LEU A 239 4.64 -14.99 0.55
C LEU A 239 3.44 -14.91 -0.43
N SER A 240 2.38 -15.68 -0.16
CA SER A 240 1.19 -15.76 -1.02
C SER A 240 0.54 -14.40 -1.30
N TRP A 241 0.22 -13.61 -0.26
CA TRP A 241 -0.41 -12.29 -0.44
C TRP A 241 0.60 -11.17 -0.68
N THR A 242 1.83 -11.27 -0.17
CA THR A 242 2.86 -10.24 -0.40
C THR A 242 3.34 -10.23 -1.85
N LEU A 243 3.39 -11.38 -2.53
CA LEU A 243 3.64 -11.47 -3.97
C LEU A 243 2.52 -10.82 -4.80
N VAL A 244 1.25 -11.06 -4.45
CA VAL A 244 0.09 -10.42 -5.11
C VAL A 244 0.11 -8.90 -4.90
N LEU A 245 0.42 -8.44 -3.69
CA LEU A 245 0.59 -7.02 -3.38
C LEU A 245 1.73 -6.38 -4.20
N LEU A 246 2.88 -7.06 -4.30
CA LEU A 246 4.03 -6.60 -5.06
C LEU A 246 3.72 -6.45 -6.55
N ILE A 247 3.15 -7.48 -7.17
CA ILE A 247 2.76 -7.47 -8.59
C ILE A 247 1.74 -6.35 -8.85
N THR A 248 0.75 -6.21 -7.97
CA THR A 248 -0.28 -5.16 -8.05
C THR A 248 0.32 -3.75 -7.99
N GLN A 249 1.20 -3.51 -7.00
CA GLN A 249 1.85 -2.20 -6.81
C GLN A 249 2.84 -1.88 -7.95
N LEU A 250 3.58 -2.86 -8.45
CA LEU A 250 4.43 -2.69 -9.64
C LEU A 250 3.61 -2.34 -10.88
N TRP A 251 2.44 -2.96 -11.09
CA TRP A 251 1.52 -2.61 -12.19
C TRP A 251 0.92 -1.20 -12.02
N GLN A 252 0.59 -0.79 -10.80
CA GLN A 252 0.11 0.57 -10.50
C GLN A 252 1.19 1.62 -10.80
N VAL A 253 2.43 1.40 -10.34
CA VAL A 253 3.60 2.23 -10.67
C VAL A 253 3.84 2.26 -12.18
N ALA A 254 3.82 1.11 -12.85
CA ALA A 254 3.97 0.99 -14.30
C ALA A 254 2.92 1.77 -15.10
N ARG A 255 1.76 2.11 -14.51
CA ARG A 255 0.70 2.95 -15.09
C ARG A 255 0.59 4.35 -14.49
N GLN A 256 1.46 4.71 -13.53
CA GLN A 256 1.43 5.93 -12.71
C GLN A 256 0.04 6.20 -12.10
N MET A 257 -0.54 5.17 -11.50
CA MET A 257 -1.82 5.20 -10.76
C MET A 257 -1.58 4.84 -9.29
N THR A 258 -2.55 5.15 -8.42
CA THR A 258 -2.58 4.67 -7.02
C THR A 258 -3.68 3.64 -6.79
N THR A 259 -3.59 2.86 -5.71
CA THR A 259 -4.65 1.95 -5.23
C THR A 259 -5.97 2.69 -5.02
N LEU A 260 -5.93 3.92 -4.52
CA LEU A 260 -7.10 4.79 -4.38
C LEU A 260 -7.80 5.04 -5.73
N GLU A 261 -7.03 5.41 -6.75
CA GLU A 261 -7.54 5.72 -8.10
C GLU A 261 -8.10 4.47 -8.77
N VAL A 262 -7.35 3.36 -8.75
CA VAL A 262 -7.78 2.05 -9.29
C VAL A 262 -9.05 1.55 -8.62
N SER A 263 -9.23 1.80 -7.32
CA SER A 263 -10.45 1.44 -6.59
C SER A 263 -11.64 2.37 -6.86
N ASN A 264 -11.44 3.48 -7.57
CA ASN A 264 -12.44 4.55 -7.78
C ASN A 264 -12.49 5.05 -9.25
N LEU A 265 -12.10 4.21 -10.23
CA LEU A 265 -12.00 4.61 -11.64
C LEU A 265 -13.29 5.21 -12.22
N GLY A 266 -14.47 4.75 -11.79
CA GLY A 266 -15.76 5.32 -12.19
C GLY A 266 -16.11 6.68 -11.57
N ARG A 267 -15.34 7.15 -10.57
CA ARG A 267 -15.59 8.35 -9.75
C ARG A 267 -14.60 9.49 -10.02
N TYR A 268 -13.35 9.19 -10.39
CA TYR A 268 -12.34 10.23 -10.70
C TYR A 268 -12.43 10.69 -12.16
N GLY A 269 -12.84 11.95 -12.36
CA GLY A 269 -13.10 12.50 -13.70
C GLY A 269 -11.91 12.46 -14.66
N PHE A 270 -10.71 12.73 -14.16
CA PHE A 270 -9.46 12.72 -14.95
C PHE A 270 -9.01 11.32 -15.41
N MET A 271 -9.77 10.26 -15.08
CA MET A 271 -9.59 8.89 -15.59
C MET A 271 -10.87 8.33 -16.23
N GLY A 272 -11.78 9.20 -16.70
CA GLY A 272 -13.02 8.81 -17.38
C GLY A 272 -14.21 8.53 -16.46
N GLY A 273 -14.11 8.87 -15.17
CA GLY A 273 -15.25 8.90 -14.25
C GLY A 273 -16.20 10.08 -14.52
N ARG A 274 -17.37 10.09 -13.88
CA ARG A 274 -18.27 11.26 -13.91
C ARG A 274 -17.76 12.34 -12.95
N GLY A 275 -17.08 13.35 -13.49
CA GLY A 275 -16.83 14.60 -12.76
C GLY A 275 -18.15 15.30 -12.38
N GLY A 276 -18.13 16.10 -11.30
CA GLY A 276 -19.28 16.92 -10.90
C GLY A 276 -20.35 16.26 -10.01
N ALA A 277 -20.23 14.98 -9.63
CA ALA A 277 -21.14 14.38 -8.65
C ALA A 277 -21.06 15.11 -7.30
N THR A 278 -22.18 15.65 -6.82
CA THR A 278 -22.24 16.56 -5.66
C THR A 278 -21.93 15.85 -4.33
N LEU A 279 -21.67 16.63 -3.27
CA LEU A 279 -21.23 16.12 -1.97
C LEU A 279 -22.11 14.98 -1.43
N GLY A 280 -23.44 15.14 -1.50
CA GLY A 280 -24.41 14.12 -1.07
C GLY A 280 -24.28 12.78 -1.81
N GLN A 281 -24.04 12.81 -3.12
CA GLN A 281 -23.81 11.58 -3.92
C GLN A 281 -22.47 10.90 -3.60
N GLN A 282 -21.50 11.61 -3.02
CA GLN A 282 -20.22 11.04 -2.63
C GLN A 282 -20.24 10.40 -1.23
N MET A 283 -21.15 10.84 -0.34
CA MET A 283 -21.22 10.39 1.07
C MET A 283 -22.23 9.26 1.34
N GLY A 284 -23.15 8.97 0.41
CA GLY A 284 -24.27 8.02 0.54
C GLY A 284 -23.93 6.52 0.66
N HIS A 285 -22.87 6.15 1.37
CA HIS A 285 -22.59 4.75 1.77
C HIS A 285 -22.19 4.64 3.26
N ALA A 286 -22.55 5.62 4.08
CA ALA A 286 -22.55 5.52 5.53
C ALA A 286 -23.99 5.65 6.06
N HIS A 287 -24.49 4.58 6.67
CA HIS A 287 -25.80 4.45 7.33
C HIS A 287 -27.06 4.75 6.48
N GLN A 288 -27.82 3.69 6.21
CA GLN A 288 -29.28 3.79 6.21
C GLN A 288 -29.87 2.51 6.79
N HIS A 289 -30.34 2.60 8.04
CA HIS A 289 -31.24 1.63 8.67
C HIS A 289 -32.64 2.25 8.69
N THR A 290 -33.67 1.40 8.65
CA THR A 290 -35.10 1.64 8.99
C THR A 290 -35.89 2.73 8.24
N GLY A 291 -37.05 2.33 7.68
CA GLY A 291 -38.29 3.13 7.69
C GLY A 291 -38.97 3.39 6.33
N SER A 292 -40.21 2.86 6.14
CA SER A 292 -41.27 3.25 5.17
C SER A 292 -40.92 3.22 3.65
N GLU A 293 -41.65 2.51 2.80
CA GLU A 293 -42.97 2.88 2.19
C GLU A 293 -42.89 4.20 1.38
N ASP A 294 -43.04 4.24 0.04
CA ASP A 294 -43.08 3.15 -0.96
C ASP A 294 -42.30 3.58 -2.26
N THR A 295 -42.69 3.52 -3.56
CA THR A 295 -43.90 3.14 -4.31
C THR A 295 -43.54 2.46 -5.66
N ALA A 296 -44.42 1.60 -6.17
CA ALA A 296 -44.13 0.66 -7.26
C ALA A 296 -43.84 1.24 -8.67
N SER A 297 -42.85 0.66 -9.35
CA SER A 297 -42.94 0.31 -10.78
C SER A 297 -42.07 -0.93 -11.04
N GLY A 298 -42.66 -1.99 -11.62
CA GLY A 298 -42.05 -3.34 -11.61
C GLY A 298 -41.43 -3.78 -12.93
N SER A 299 -40.39 -4.63 -12.85
CA SER A 299 -39.93 -5.44 -13.99
C SER A 299 -39.21 -6.72 -13.54
N GLY A 300 -39.80 -7.88 -13.91
CA GLY A 300 -39.16 -9.19 -14.08
C GLY A 300 -38.12 -9.70 -13.08
N HIS A 301 -38.56 -10.30 -11.95
CA HIS A 301 -37.70 -11.21 -11.19
C HIS A 301 -37.54 -12.56 -11.90
N ASN A 302 -36.38 -12.79 -12.53
CA ASN A 302 -36.06 -14.07 -13.15
C ASN A 302 -35.19 -14.92 -12.20
N HIS A 303 -35.79 -15.91 -11.54
CA HIS A 303 -35.11 -16.78 -10.57
C HIS A 303 -34.20 -17.81 -11.24
N HIS A 304 -32.94 -17.44 -11.50
CA HIS A 304 -31.93 -18.44 -11.88
C HIS A 304 -31.52 -19.31 -10.69
N ARG A 305 -31.85 -20.61 -10.80
CA ARG A 305 -31.48 -21.67 -9.85
C ARG A 305 -29.95 -21.71 -9.66
N HIS A 306 -29.50 -21.98 -8.43
CA HIS A 306 -28.08 -22.27 -8.16
C HIS A 306 -27.66 -23.58 -8.85
N GLY A 307 -27.07 -23.47 -10.04
CA GLY A 307 -26.37 -24.56 -10.70
C GLY A 307 -25.02 -24.81 -10.03
N ALA A 308 -24.90 -25.88 -9.26
CA ALA A 308 -23.67 -26.25 -8.57
C ALA A 308 -22.64 -26.88 -9.54
N CYS A 309 -21.99 -26.05 -10.37
CA CYS A 309 -20.82 -26.48 -11.14
C CYS A 309 -19.89 -25.28 -11.45
N GLY A 310 -18.93 -25.02 -10.56
CA GLY A 310 -17.89 -24.01 -10.74
C GLY A 310 -16.55 -24.55 -10.28
N GLY A 311 -15.62 -24.77 -11.22
CA GLY A 311 -14.32 -25.39 -10.94
C GLY A 311 -13.47 -24.60 -9.94
N GLY A 312 -12.53 -25.29 -9.27
CA GLY A 312 -11.81 -24.79 -8.07
C GLY A 312 -11.14 -23.42 -8.20
N GLY A 313 -10.78 -22.98 -9.41
CA GLY A 313 -10.31 -21.61 -9.65
C GLY A 313 -11.29 -20.52 -9.18
N GLY A 314 -12.61 -20.77 -9.24
CA GLY A 314 -13.62 -19.84 -8.72
C GLY A 314 -13.57 -19.64 -7.20
N MET A 315 -13.24 -20.70 -6.45
CA MET A 315 -13.02 -20.60 -5.00
C MET A 315 -11.71 -19.89 -4.68
N ILE A 316 -10.62 -20.24 -5.38
CA ILE A 316 -9.29 -19.63 -5.19
C ILE A 316 -9.35 -18.11 -5.48
N MET A 317 -10.01 -17.70 -6.56
CA MET A 317 -10.13 -16.28 -6.93
C MET A 317 -10.96 -15.46 -5.92
N ASN A 318 -11.95 -16.08 -5.26
CA ASN A 318 -12.67 -15.45 -4.14
C ASN A 318 -11.81 -15.42 -2.86
N LEU A 319 -11.10 -16.51 -2.54
CA LEU A 319 -10.25 -16.61 -1.34
C LEU A 319 -9.08 -15.61 -1.37
N LEU A 320 -8.52 -15.36 -2.55
CA LEU A 320 -7.45 -14.40 -2.80
C LEU A 320 -7.95 -12.97 -3.08
N GLY A 321 -9.27 -12.74 -3.12
CA GLY A 321 -9.87 -11.42 -3.39
C GLY A 321 -9.68 -10.88 -4.82
N PHE A 322 -9.24 -11.72 -5.77
CA PHE A 322 -9.11 -11.37 -7.18
C PHE A 322 -10.45 -11.26 -7.90
N ASP A 323 -11.51 -11.87 -7.37
CA ASP A 323 -12.89 -11.68 -7.83
C ASP A 323 -13.28 -10.19 -7.89
N ARG A 324 -12.81 -9.39 -6.93
CA ARG A 324 -13.01 -7.95 -6.80
C ARG A 324 -12.41 -7.12 -7.95
N PHE A 325 -11.46 -7.68 -8.69
CA PHE A 325 -10.85 -7.07 -9.88
C PHE A 325 -11.36 -7.69 -11.19
N THR A 326 -11.96 -8.88 -11.15
CA THR A 326 -12.29 -9.69 -12.33
C THR A 326 -13.78 -9.83 -12.62
N LYS A 327 -14.68 -9.36 -11.74
CA LYS A 327 -16.14 -9.47 -11.90
C LYS A 327 -16.85 -8.11 -11.94
N GLY A 328 -17.81 -7.99 -12.86
CA GLY A 328 -18.80 -6.90 -12.90
C GLY A 328 -18.22 -5.48 -13.02
N LYS A 329 -18.81 -4.53 -12.28
CA LYS A 329 -18.56 -3.08 -12.38
C LYS A 329 -17.07 -2.69 -12.24
N ALA A 330 -16.24 -3.50 -11.59
CA ALA A 330 -14.80 -3.28 -11.50
C ALA A 330 -14.10 -3.49 -12.86
N ALA A 331 -14.45 -4.56 -13.58
CA ALA A 331 -13.94 -4.84 -14.92
C ALA A 331 -14.44 -3.80 -15.94
N ASP A 332 -15.72 -3.38 -15.86
CA ASP A 332 -16.25 -2.28 -16.67
C ASP A 332 -15.52 -0.96 -16.41
N GLY A 333 -15.23 -0.66 -15.13
CA GLY A 333 -14.45 0.50 -14.73
C GLY A 333 -13.02 0.46 -15.26
N LEU A 334 -12.39 -0.72 -15.22
CA LEU A 334 -11.05 -0.95 -15.76
C LEU A 334 -11.02 -0.79 -17.30
N ALA A 335 -12.04 -1.30 -17.99
CA ALA A 335 -12.19 -1.18 -19.44
C ALA A 335 -12.48 0.27 -19.90
N ARG A 336 -13.17 1.08 -19.09
CA ARG A 336 -13.36 2.52 -19.33
C ARG A 336 -12.07 3.30 -19.05
N ALA A 337 -11.39 3.03 -17.93
CA ALA A 337 -10.10 3.64 -17.60
C ALA A 337 -8.98 3.26 -18.57
N ALA A 338 -9.07 2.11 -19.24
CA ALA A 338 -8.17 1.73 -20.32
C ALA A 338 -8.37 2.56 -21.61
N LYS A 339 -9.50 3.27 -21.76
CA LYS A 339 -9.78 4.19 -22.87
C LYS A 339 -9.59 5.67 -22.49
N ALA A 340 -9.51 6.00 -21.21
CA ALA A 340 -9.26 7.36 -20.74
C ALA A 340 -7.76 7.68 -20.76
N PRO A 341 -7.33 8.82 -21.31
CA PRO A 341 -5.93 9.24 -21.24
C PRO A 341 -5.58 9.61 -19.78
N ASN A 342 -4.66 8.87 -19.16
CA ASN A 342 -4.11 9.26 -17.86
C ASN A 342 -3.12 10.43 -18.06
N PRO A 343 -3.39 11.65 -17.57
CA PRO A 343 -2.50 12.80 -17.79
C PRO A 343 -1.13 12.65 -17.11
N PHE A 344 -0.98 11.73 -16.16
CA PHE A 344 0.28 11.44 -15.48
C PHE A 344 1.15 10.39 -16.20
N HIS A 345 0.76 9.91 -17.40
CA HIS A 345 1.44 8.79 -18.06
C HIS A 345 2.62 9.24 -18.96
N LEU A 346 3.81 8.69 -18.67
CA LEU A 346 5.07 8.91 -19.40
C LEU A 346 5.60 7.63 -20.09
N GLY A 347 4.70 6.70 -20.46
CA GLY A 347 5.09 5.33 -20.84
C GLY A 347 5.63 4.52 -19.65
N LEU A 348 5.98 3.24 -19.88
CA LEU A 348 6.40 2.32 -18.81
C LEU A 348 7.66 2.81 -18.07
N ALA A 349 8.74 3.06 -18.81
CA ALA A 349 10.01 3.49 -18.22
C ALA A 349 9.92 4.88 -17.58
N GLY A 350 9.21 5.82 -18.21
CA GLY A 350 8.99 7.16 -17.66
C GLY A 350 8.17 7.16 -16.38
N ASN A 351 7.10 6.34 -16.31
CA ASN A 351 6.30 6.17 -15.10
C ASN A 351 7.15 5.63 -13.92
N CYS A 352 7.95 4.59 -14.15
CA CYS A 352 8.84 4.03 -13.14
C CYS A 352 9.89 5.07 -12.69
N LYS A 353 10.48 5.82 -13.63
CA LYS A 353 11.44 6.89 -13.34
C LYS A 353 10.80 8.04 -12.54
N ASP A 354 9.58 8.45 -12.87
CA ASP A 354 8.84 9.49 -12.13
C ASP A 354 8.50 9.07 -10.70
N PHE A 355 8.10 7.81 -10.51
CA PHE A 355 7.86 7.23 -9.18
C PHE A 355 9.13 7.26 -8.31
N TRP A 356 10.26 6.75 -8.80
CA TRP A 356 11.50 6.73 -8.03
C TRP A 356 12.08 8.12 -7.77
N THR A 357 11.87 9.07 -8.69
CA THR A 357 12.35 10.46 -8.59
C THR A 357 11.37 11.41 -7.90
N MET A 358 10.17 10.96 -7.49
CA MET A 358 9.13 11.73 -6.80
C MET A 358 8.52 12.87 -7.64
N GLY A 359 8.02 12.58 -8.84
CA GLY A 359 7.35 13.60 -9.67
C GLY A 359 8.31 14.52 -10.45
N ARG A 360 9.62 14.31 -10.36
CA ARG A 360 10.62 15.16 -11.06
C ARG A 360 10.61 15.00 -12.57
N GLU A 361 10.16 13.86 -13.11
CA GLU A 361 10.04 13.68 -14.56
C GLU A 361 8.85 14.48 -15.10
N LEU A 362 7.72 14.48 -14.39
CA LEU A 362 6.57 15.36 -14.65
C LEU A 362 6.83 16.84 -14.26
N GLY A 363 7.77 17.10 -13.34
CA GLY A 363 8.00 18.44 -12.79
C GLY A 363 6.89 18.89 -11.84
N VAL A 364 6.45 17.98 -10.96
CA VAL A 364 5.25 18.06 -10.12
C VAL A 364 5.59 17.87 -8.64
N GLU A 365 5.11 18.78 -7.79
CA GLU A 365 5.13 18.67 -6.33
C GLU A 365 3.74 18.19 -5.85
N TYR A 366 3.58 16.90 -5.54
CA TYR A 366 2.26 16.30 -5.25
C TYR A 366 1.53 16.89 -4.03
N GLU A 367 2.23 17.60 -3.15
CA GLU A 367 1.67 18.30 -1.97
C GLU A 367 1.10 19.69 -2.30
N ARG A 368 1.43 20.25 -3.48
CA ARG A 368 0.95 21.57 -3.95
C ARG A 368 0.35 21.56 -5.36
N LEU A 369 0.33 20.41 -6.02
CA LEU A 369 -0.39 20.19 -7.27
C LEU A 369 -1.89 20.28 -7.00
N TYR A 370 -2.58 21.31 -7.48
CA TYR A 370 -4.05 21.41 -7.36
C TYR A 370 -4.81 21.04 -8.65
N ASP A 371 -4.16 21.18 -9.81
CA ASP A 371 -4.81 21.06 -11.12
C ASP A 371 -3.90 20.42 -12.18
N VAL A 372 -4.51 19.95 -13.27
CA VAL A 372 -3.79 19.48 -14.47
C VAL A 372 -3.67 20.67 -15.44
N PRO A 373 -2.45 21.06 -15.88
CA PRO A 373 -2.29 22.10 -16.89
C PRO A 373 -2.99 21.72 -18.21
N PRO A 374 -3.64 22.66 -18.93
CA PRO A 374 -4.37 22.36 -20.16
C PRO A 374 -3.46 21.82 -21.28
N GLU A 375 -2.20 22.23 -21.32
CA GLU A 375 -1.13 21.74 -22.20
C GLU A 375 -0.50 20.40 -21.72
N GLY A 376 -0.88 19.93 -20.53
CA GLY A 376 -0.34 18.73 -19.90
C GLY A 376 1.04 18.91 -19.27
N PHE A 377 1.38 18.04 -18.31
CA PHE A 377 2.58 18.21 -17.46
C PHE A 377 3.90 18.31 -18.22
N ILE A 378 4.04 17.65 -19.38
CA ILE A 378 5.28 17.66 -20.18
C ILE A 378 5.52 19.05 -20.78
N GLU A 379 4.53 19.64 -21.45
CA GLU A 379 4.67 20.98 -22.03
C GLU A 379 4.71 22.05 -20.95
N ALA A 380 3.91 21.92 -19.88
CA ALA A 380 3.99 22.79 -18.71
C ALA A 380 5.41 22.86 -18.13
N LYS A 381 6.10 21.71 -18.04
CA LYS A 381 7.49 21.63 -17.60
C LYS A 381 8.46 22.20 -18.64
N ARG A 382 8.21 22.03 -19.94
CA ARG A 382 9.03 22.62 -21.02
C ARG A 382 8.92 24.15 -21.06
N ALA A 383 7.72 24.69 -20.84
CA ALA A 383 7.48 26.13 -20.71
C ALA A 383 8.28 26.70 -19.54
N ARG A 384 8.12 26.15 -18.32
CA ARG A 384 8.91 26.57 -17.14
C ARG A 384 10.42 26.51 -17.35
N ILE A 385 10.94 25.49 -18.05
CA ILE A 385 12.38 25.39 -18.35
C ILE A 385 12.84 26.46 -19.36
N ARG A 386 11.97 26.90 -20.29
CA ARG A 386 12.26 28.04 -21.18
C ARG A 386 12.22 29.35 -20.41
N GLU A 387 11.22 29.56 -19.57
CA GLU A 387 11.06 30.75 -18.72
C GLU A 387 12.25 30.91 -17.73
N ASP A 388 12.61 29.84 -16.99
CA ASP A 388 13.80 29.80 -16.14
C ASP A 388 15.11 30.01 -16.94
N GLY A 389 15.14 29.60 -18.21
CA GLY A 389 16.29 29.77 -19.10
C GLY A 389 16.42 31.20 -19.64
N GLU A 390 15.33 31.81 -20.08
CA GLU A 390 15.28 33.19 -20.57
C GLU A 390 15.46 34.19 -19.43
N ASP A 391 14.77 33.99 -18.31
CA ASP A 391 14.95 34.82 -17.12
C ASP A 391 16.28 34.52 -16.40
N GLY A 392 16.82 33.30 -16.51
CA GLY A 392 18.20 32.98 -16.16
C GLY A 392 19.22 33.73 -17.02
N GLY A 393 18.97 33.86 -18.34
CA GLY A 393 19.75 34.68 -19.25
C GLY A 393 19.65 36.17 -18.94
N ARG A 394 18.45 36.68 -18.66
CA ARG A 394 18.19 38.06 -18.21
C ARG A 394 18.81 38.35 -16.85
N LYS A 395 18.78 37.39 -15.91
CA LYS A 395 19.46 37.47 -14.61
C LYS A 395 20.97 37.44 -14.78
N SER A 396 21.52 36.63 -15.68
CA SER A 396 22.95 36.64 -16.02
C SER A 396 23.39 38.01 -16.59
N LEU A 397 22.64 38.55 -17.57
CA LEU A 397 22.89 39.90 -18.12
C LEU A 397 22.73 41.00 -17.06
N ARG A 398 21.65 40.97 -16.26
CA ARG A 398 21.45 41.92 -15.16
C ARG A 398 22.51 41.78 -14.07
N GLN A 399 22.98 40.57 -13.75
CA GLN A 399 23.99 40.33 -12.73
C GLN A 399 25.40 40.65 -13.24
N SER A 400 25.64 40.59 -14.55
CA SER A 400 26.83 41.17 -15.19
C SER A 400 26.84 42.71 -15.09
N LEU A 401 25.69 43.37 -15.33
CA LEU A 401 25.55 44.82 -15.07
C LEU A 401 25.61 45.17 -13.57
N LEU A 402 25.01 44.35 -12.69
CA LEU A 402 24.91 44.60 -11.25
C LEU A 402 26.10 44.07 -10.45
N MET A 403 27.06 43.35 -11.05
CA MET A 403 28.38 43.13 -10.45
C MET A 403 29.22 44.43 -10.39
N GLY A 404 28.78 45.51 -11.04
CA GLY A 404 29.25 46.87 -10.75
C GLY A 404 28.66 47.50 -9.48
N LEU A 405 27.55 46.98 -8.94
CA LEU A 405 26.83 47.50 -7.75
C LEU A 405 26.24 46.35 -6.93
N GLY A 406 27.11 45.60 -6.25
CA GLY A 406 26.75 44.33 -5.62
C GLY A 406 25.88 44.45 -4.36
N ILE A 407 24.70 43.83 -4.39
CA ILE A 407 23.94 43.33 -3.23
C ILE A 407 23.45 41.92 -3.59
N GLY A 408 23.80 40.92 -2.77
CA GLY A 408 23.36 39.53 -2.96
C GLY A 408 22.21 39.17 -2.02
N ARG A 409 21.19 38.44 -2.50
CA ARG A 409 20.17 37.83 -1.64
C ARG A 409 19.73 36.48 -2.21
N SER A 410 19.67 35.47 -1.33
CA SER A 410 19.35 34.08 -1.73
C SER A 410 17.89 33.93 -2.13
N GLY A 411 17.64 33.18 -3.21
CA GLY A 411 16.31 33.01 -3.78
C GLY A 411 15.57 31.76 -3.25
N SER A 412 14.31 31.94 -2.86
CA SER A 412 13.38 30.82 -2.73
C SER A 412 13.02 30.28 -4.12
N ARG A 413 12.86 28.96 -4.25
CA ARG A 413 12.30 28.35 -5.47
C ARG A 413 10.77 28.40 -5.38
N SER A 414 10.12 29.02 -6.37
CA SER A 414 8.66 29.04 -6.42
C SER A 414 8.10 27.63 -6.64
N GLY A 415 7.06 27.29 -5.89
CA GLY A 415 6.18 26.16 -6.16
C GLY A 415 5.02 26.61 -7.05
N TYR A 416 4.18 25.66 -7.48
CA TYR A 416 3.06 25.94 -8.38
C TYR A 416 2.07 26.98 -7.81
N GLU A 417 2.17 28.23 -8.26
CA GLU A 417 1.11 29.23 -8.14
C GLU A 417 0.11 29.05 -9.29
N PRO A 418 -1.21 29.12 -9.05
CA PRO A 418 -2.20 29.01 -10.10
C PRO A 418 -2.20 30.26 -10.98
N ILE A 419 -2.21 30.08 -12.30
CA ILE A 419 -2.40 31.20 -13.24
C ILE A 419 -3.85 31.69 -13.08
N SER A 420 -4.03 32.90 -12.52
CA SER A 420 -5.32 33.60 -12.54
C SER A 420 -5.74 33.83 -13.99
N GLN A 421 -6.89 33.30 -14.39
CA GLN A 421 -7.44 33.56 -15.72
C GLN A 421 -7.97 34.99 -15.81
N VAL A 422 -7.48 35.74 -16.80
CA VAL A 422 -7.89 37.10 -17.19
C VAL A 422 -7.99 37.12 -18.72
#